data_AF-A0A9C9F8E7-F1
#
_entry.id   AF-A0A9C9F8E7-F1
#
_cell.length_a   1.000
_cell.length_b   1.000
_cell.length_c   1.000
_cell.angle_alpha   90.00
_cell.angle_beta   90.00
_cell.angle_gamma   90.00
#
_symmetry.space_group_name_H-M   'P 1'
#
loop_
_entity.id
_entity.type
_entity.pdbx_description
1 polymer ?
#
loop_
_entity_poly.entity_id
_entity_poly.type
_entity_poly.pdbx_seq_one_letter_code
_entity_poly.pdbx_strand_id
1 'polypeptide(L)'
;MSTGKKPDPYTSFRFRIEIGGITVAQVSEVTGLQLETETEPYEEGGVNDFVYQLPKRTKYQHITLKRGITDLDEMWKWHQDVISGKFKRKNGSIILM
;
A
#
# COMPACT_ATOMS: atom_id res chain seq x y z
N MET A 1 29.05 29.49 -3.51
CA MET A 1 28.46 28.23 -4.02
C MET A 1 27.33 27.85 -3.08
N SER A 2 26.07 28.12 -3.44
CA SER A 2 24.91 27.75 -2.61
C SER A 2 24.68 26.24 -2.76
N THR A 3 25.05 25.47 -1.74
CA THR A 3 24.80 24.03 -1.68
C THR A 3 23.29 23.79 -1.75
N GLY A 4 22.81 23.20 -2.85
CA GLY A 4 21.39 22.90 -3.02
C GLY A 4 20.86 22.10 -1.83
N LYS A 5 19.74 22.55 -1.26
CA LYS A 5 19.11 21.94 -0.09
C LYS A 5 18.80 20.48 -0.41
N LYS A 6 19.61 19.54 0.10
CA LYS A 6 19.31 18.11 0.00
C LYS A 6 17.99 17.88 0.72
N PRO A 7 16.98 17.27 0.09
CA PRO A 7 15.77 16.92 0.82
C PRO A 7 16.15 15.91 1.91
N ASP A 8 15.83 16.25 3.15
CA ASP A 8 16.03 15.34 4.28
C ASP A 8 15.20 14.06 4.06
N PRO A 9 15.74 12.87 4.38
CA PRO A 9 15.02 11.63 4.19
C PRO A 9 13.79 11.60 5.08
N TYR A 10 12.64 11.33 4.45
CA TYR A 10 11.39 11.10 5.13
C TYR A 10 11.48 9.90 6.06
N THR A 11 11.10 10.09 7.31
CA THR A 11 11.11 9.02 8.31
C THR A 11 9.84 8.17 8.21
N SER A 12 9.98 6.84 8.26
CA SER A 12 8.88 5.89 8.08
C SER A 12 7.86 5.83 9.23
N PHE A 13 8.08 6.57 10.32
CA PHE A 13 7.20 6.54 11.51
C PHE A 13 6.13 7.65 11.52
N ARG A 14 6.19 8.63 10.60
CA ARG A 14 5.23 9.74 10.52
C ARG A 14 4.37 9.62 9.27
N PHE A 15 3.21 9.02 9.43
CA PHE A 15 2.22 8.93 8.38
C PHE A 15 0.81 9.10 8.96
N ARG A 16 -0.11 9.58 8.12
CA ARG A 16 -1.54 9.62 8.41
C ARG A 16 -2.29 8.80 7.37
N ILE A 17 -3.41 8.22 7.77
CA ILE A 17 -4.28 7.47 6.87
C ILE A 17 -5.59 8.20 6.74
N GLU A 18 -6.02 8.40 5.50
CA GLU A 18 -7.32 8.94 5.18
C GLU A 18 -8.16 7.82 4.55
N ILE A 19 -9.35 7.55 5.06
CA ILE A 19 -10.25 6.52 4.52
C ILE A 19 -11.63 7.15 4.31
N GLY A 20 -12.03 7.33 3.05
CA GLY A 20 -13.35 7.85 2.68
C GLY A 20 -13.64 9.26 3.20
N GLY A 21 -12.62 10.14 3.21
CA GLY A 21 -12.71 11.52 3.70
C GLY A 21 -12.57 11.67 5.23
N ILE A 22 -12.47 10.56 5.97
CA ILE A 22 -12.17 10.55 7.40
C ILE A 22 -10.66 10.41 7.57
N THR A 23 -10.02 11.39 8.20
CA THR A 23 -8.62 11.26 8.63
C THR A 23 -8.54 10.37 9.87
N VAL A 24 -8.17 9.11 9.67
CA VAL A 24 -7.82 8.19 10.77
C VAL A 24 -6.36 8.46 11.13
N ALA A 25 -6.16 9.40 12.05
CA ALA A 25 -4.86 9.99 12.33
C ALA A 25 -3.84 9.05 13.01
N GLN A 26 -4.25 7.87 13.50
CA GLN A 26 -3.38 7.05 14.36
C GLN A 26 -3.43 5.56 14.00
N VAL A 27 -2.41 5.12 13.27
CA VAL A 27 -2.13 3.71 12.98
C VAL A 27 -0.67 3.48 13.31
N SER A 28 -0.37 2.37 13.99
CA SER A 28 0.97 2.03 14.47
C SER A 28 1.85 1.43 13.37
N GLU A 29 1.27 0.67 12.45
CA GLU A 29 2.02 0.01 11.38
C GLU A 29 1.15 -0.16 10.13
N VAL A 30 1.76 0.05 8.96
CA VAL A 30 1.17 -0.20 7.63
C VAL A 30 2.08 -1.14 6.89
N THR A 31 1.54 -2.26 6.42
CA THR A 31 2.28 -3.22 5.58
C THR A 31 1.47 -3.60 4.34
N GLY A 32 2.14 -4.19 3.35
CA GLY A 32 1.49 -4.69 2.14
C GLY A 32 1.25 -3.65 1.03
N LEU A 33 1.88 -2.47 1.11
CA LEU A 33 1.95 -1.51 0.00
C LEU A 33 2.96 -1.95 -1.07
N GLN A 34 2.84 -3.20 -1.52
CA GLN A 34 3.69 -3.78 -2.54
C GLN A 34 2.85 -4.16 -3.75
N LEU A 35 3.38 -3.83 -4.92
CA LEU A 35 2.88 -4.28 -6.20
C LEU A 35 3.89 -5.26 -6.77
N GLU A 36 3.42 -6.40 -7.23
CA GLU A 36 4.26 -7.44 -7.81
C GLU A 36 3.75 -7.74 -9.22
N THR A 37 4.61 -7.53 -10.21
CA THR A 37 4.30 -7.89 -11.59
C THR A 37 4.88 -9.26 -11.87
N GLU A 38 4.02 -10.23 -12.16
CA GLU A 38 4.46 -11.56 -12.55
C GLU A 38 5.19 -11.49 -13.90
N THR A 39 6.28 -12.23 -14.04
CA THR A 39 7.04 -12.34 -15.28
C THR A 39 7.05 -13.78 -15.77
N GLU A 40 6.85 -13.98 -17.06
CA GLU A 40 7.01 -15.28 -17.70
C GLU A 40 8.33 -15.32 -18.49
N PRO A 41 9.19 -16.33 -18.25
CA PRO A 41 10.36 -16.55 -19.06
C PRO A 41 9.96 -17.09 -20.43
N TYR A 42 10.46 -16.46 -21.49
CA TYR A 42 10.33 -16.90 -22.87
C TYR A 42 11.72 -17.16 -23.45
N GLU A 43 11.97 -18.43 -23.78
CA GLU A 43 13.22 -18.89 -24.39
C GLU A 43 13.04 -18.93 -25.91
N GLU A 44 13.81 -18.09 -26.61
CA GLU A 44 13.83 -18.09 -28.07
C GLU A 44 14.83 -19.14 -28.59
N GLY A 45 14.39 -19.98 -29.52
CA GLY A 45 15.29 -20.93 -30.16
C GLY A 45 16.35 -20.23 -31.00
N GLY A 46 17.60 -20.66 -30.88
CA GLY A 46 18.73 -20.13 -31.65
C GLY A 46 19.56 -19.06 -30.92
N VAL A 47 19.08 -18.55 -29.78
CA VAL A 47 19.84 -17.65 -28.90
C VAL A 47 19.83 -18.22 -27.49
N ASN A 48 20.96 -18.79 -27.06
CA ASN A 48 21.10 -19.43 -25.75
C ASN A 48 21.74 -18.49 -24.69
N ASP A 49 22.05 -17.26 -25.07
CA ASP A 49 22.79 -16.32 -24.20
C ASP A 49 21.90 -15.60 -23.19
N PHE A 50 20.58 -15.50 -23.44
CA PHE A 50 19.64 -14.83 -22.54
C PHE A 50 18.20 -15.31 -22.70
N VAL A 51 17.39 -15.07 -21.68
CA VAL A 51 15.96 -15.41 -21.61
C VAL A 51 15.14 -14.13 -21.50
N TYR A 52 14.08 -13.99 -22.29
CA TYR A 52 13.18 -12.85 -22.19
C TYR A 52 12.26 -13.01 -20.98
N GLN A 53 12.03 -11.92 -20.25
CA GLN A 53 11.04 -11.88 -19.18
C GLN A 53 9.87 -11.02 -19.64
N LEU A 54 8.75 -11.67 -19.98
CA LEU A 54 7.55 -10.99 -20.44
C LEU A 54 6.66 -10.63 -19.24
N PRO A 55 6.28 -9.35 -19.06
CA PRO A 55 5.41 -8.95 -17.97
C PRO A 55 4.00 -9.49 -18.19
N LYS A 56 3.46 -10.15 -17.18
CA LYS A 56 2.08 -10.61 -17.10
C LYS A 56 1.25 -9.63 -16.26
N ARG A 57 0.35 -10.17 -15.44
CA ARG A 57 -0.58 -9.41 -14.61
C ARG A 57 0.14 -8.89 -13.37
N THR A 58 -0.14 -7.65 -13.02
CA THR A 58 0.25 -7.08 -11.73
C THR A 58 -0.71 -7.55 -10.64
N LYS A 59 -0.15 -8.17 -9.61
CA LYS A 59 -0.82 -8.49 -8.35
C LYS A 59 -0.63 -7.34 -7.37
N TYR A 60 -1.73 -7.01 -6.70
CA TYR A 60 -1.75 -6.02 -5.64
C TYR A 60 -1.82 -6.77 -4.31
N GLN A 61 -0.86 -6.55 -3.42
CA GLN A 61 -0.88 -7.18 -2.12
C GLN A 61 -1.93 -6.54 -1.21
N HIS A 62 -2.39 -7.31 -0.22
CA HIS A 62 -3.36 -6.83 0.76
C HIS A 62 -2.69 -5.88 1.75
N ILE A 63 -3.30 -4.71 1.93
CA ILE A 63 -2.84 -3.73 2.91
C ILE A 63 -3.27 -4.19 4.30
N THR A 64 -2.31 -4.32 5.22
CA THR A 64 -2.57 -4.62 6.62
C THR A 64 -2.27 -3.38 7.47
N LEU A 65 -3.24 -2.99 8.29
CA LEU A 65 -3.14 -1.83 9.18
C LEU A 65 -3.21 -2.31 10.62
N LYS A 66 -2.22 -1.96 11.44
CA LYS A 66 -2.26 -2.22 12.89
C LYS A 66 -2.49 -0.91 13.62
N ARG A 67 -3.55 -0.82 14.43
CA ARG A 67 -3.83 0.33 15.28
C ARG A 67 -4.16 -0.08 16.71
N GLY A 68 -3.96 0.84 17.64
CA GLY A 68 -4.56 0.76 18.98
C GLY A 68 -6.07 0.99 18.94
N ILE A 69 -6.76 0.57 20.00
CA ILE A 69 -8.16 0.93 20.21
C ILE A 69 -8.20 2.43 20.52
N THR A 70 -9.11 3.15 19.86
CA THR A 70 -9.30 4.60 20.02
C THR A 70 -10.79 4.88 20.01
N ASP A 71 -11.20 6.03 20.54
CA ASP A 71 -12.60 6.49 20.59
C ASP A 71 -13.25 6.68 19.21
N LEU A 72 -12.44 6.65 18.12
CA LEU A 72 -12.93 6.72 16.75
C LEU A 72 -13.42 5.34 16.25
N ASP A 73 -14.72 5.12 16.41
CA ASP A 73 -15.41 3.85 16.10
C ASP A 73 -15.63 3.61 14.59
N GLU A 74 -15.41 4.60 13.72
CA GLU A 74 -15.82 4.51 12.31
C GLU A 74 -15.14 3.38 11.52
N MET A 75 -13.89 3.07 11.83
CA MET A 75 -13.16 1.95 11.22
C MET A 75 -13.64 0.61 11.77
N TRP A 76 -14.01 0.57 13.06
CA TRP A 76 -14.55 -0.63 13.69
C TRP A 76 -15.97 -0.91 13.20
N LYS A 77 -16.82 0.11 13.12
CA LYS A 77 -18.14 0.03 12.50
C LYS A 77 -18.07 -0.42 11.06
N TRP A 78 -17.13 0.11 10.27
CA TRP A 78 -16.92 -0.36 8.90
C TRP A 78 -16.48 -1.84 8.85
N HIS A 79 -15.61 -2.25 9.76
CA HIS A 79 -15.23 -3.66 9.91
C HIS A 79 -16.43 -4.54 10.28
N GLN A 80 -17.30 -4.10 11.19
CA GLN A 80 -18.54 -4.79 11.53
C GLN A 80 -19.53 -4.86 10.36
N ASP A 81 -19.67 -3.78 9.58
CA ASP A 81 -20.51 -3.76 8.38
C ASP A 81 -20.04 -4.82 7.37
N VAL A 82 -18.73 -4.93 7.16
CA VAL A 82 -18.12 -5.96 6.29
C VAL A 82 -18.40 -7.37 6.83
N ILE A 83 -18.25 -7.61 8.15
CA ILE A 83 -18.60 -8.90 8.77
C ILE A 83 -20.09 -9.23 8.57
N SER A 84 -20.96 -8.23 8.69
CA SER A 84 -22.41 -8.39 8.50
C SER A 84 -22.84 -8.60 7.04
N GLY A 85 -21.90 -8.59 6.08
CA GLY A 85 -22.17 -8.75 4.65
C GLY A 85 -22.52 -7.46 3.90
N LYS A 86 -22.47 -6.30 4.56
CA LYS A 86 -22.68 -4.98 3.95
C LYS A 86 -21.35 -4.40 3.48
N PHE A 87 -20.92 -4.81 2.29
CA PHE A 87 -19.64 -4.37 1.73
C PHE A 87 -19.73 -2.96 1.15
N LYS A 88 -19.27 -1.95 1.89
CA LYS A 88 -19.04 -0.60 1.35
C LYS A 88 -17.55 -0.40 1.07
N ARG A 89 -17.16 -0.29 -0.20
CA ARG A 89 -15.78 0.06 -0.57
C ARG A 89 -15.51 1.52 -0.20
N LYS A 90 -14.34 1.78 0.39
CA LYS A 90 -13.86 3.12 0.72
C LYS A 90 -12.49 3.33 0.05
N ASN A 91 -12.29 4.50 -0.51
CA ASN A 91 -10.98 4.91 -1.01
C ASN A 91 -10.09 5.30 0.17
N GLY A 92 -8.82 4.95 0.10
CA GLY A 92 -7.84 5.24 1.14
C GLY A 92 -6.61 5.96 0.59
N SER A 93 -5.96 6.76 1.42
CA SER A 93 -4.68 7.40 1.11
C SER A 93 -3.76 7.34 2.32
N ILE A 94 -2.51 6.99 2.09
CA ILE A 94 -1.47 6.92 3.13
C ILE A 94 -0.48 8.04 2.80
N ILE A 95 -0.46 9.05 3.66
CA ILE A 95 0.27 10.28 3.42
C ILE A 95 1.40 10.34 4.44
N LEU A 96 2.63 10.31 3.93
CA LEU A 96 3.82 10.53 4.74
C LEU A 96 3.94 12.03 5.04
N MET A 97 4.30 12.38 6.28
CA MET A 97 4.45 13.76 6.76
C MET A 97 5.90 14.13 7.07
#